data_AF-A0A0X8CYR6-F1
#
_entry.id   AF-A0A0X8CYR6-F1
#
_cell.length_a   1.000
_cell.length_b   1.000
_cell.length_c   1.000
_cell.angle_alpha   90.00
_cell.angle_beta   90.00
_cell.angle_gamma   90.00
#
_symmetry.space_group_name_H-M   'P 1'
#
loop_
_entity.id
_entity.type
_entity.pdbx_description
1 polymer ?
#
loop_
_entity_poly.entity_id
_entity_poly.type
_entity_poly.pdbx_seq_one_letter_code
_entity_poly.pdbx_strand_id
1 'polypeptide(L)'
;MRKRSIVLSLIVATSVISVGIFIVSSIMQNVQADDENITDIGSINEPPYQVNIDENATPSEFEAEMRKSLVYQKVEKPKIPVSDPRLEKIQDTFSIIEQPFEKPAEQPRKGRPDKMSIDPFTGDAKYTNGIVINREGRATKIPEGASPFRGQIAPIVRVMTEEIAEMTKRPYSTELAFDIMKRTTELQKYMDMLELPEVTGLLIEINTYITNGKGSFDKAAAMIQEINKLVNFDKLEQEK
;
A
#
# COMPACT_ATOMS: atom_id res chain seq x y z
N MET A 1 56.78 21.63 -8.47
CA MET A 1 56.09 22.69 -7.71
C MET A 1 54.84 23.09 -8.49
N ARG A 2 53.69 22.43 -8.25
CA ARG A 2 52.56 22.86 -7.39
C ARG A 2 51.99 24.24 -7.76
N LYS A 3 50.93 24.24 -8.58
CA LYS A 3 49.89 25.28 -8.60
C LYS A 3 48.63 24.67 -7.97
N ARG A 4 48.27 25.13 -6.77
CA ARG A 4 47.04 24.79 -6.05
C ARG A 4 46.34 26.08 -5.61
N SER A 5 45.03 26.11 -5.81
CA SER A 5 44.02 26.64 -4.88
C SER A 5 43.99 28.14 -4.57
N ILE A 6 43.24 28.93 -5.36
CA ILE A 6 42.58 30.17 -4.90
C ILE A 6 41.26 30.36 -5.68
N VAL A 7 40.27 29.46 -5.51
CA VAL A 7 38.85 29.71 -5.86
C VAL A 7 37.93 28.97 -4.88
N LEU A 8 38.24 29.07 -3.59
CA LEU A 8 37.40 28.55 -2.50
C LEU A 8 37.66 29.47 -1.29
N SER A 9 37.04 30.66 -1.28
CA SER A 9 36.84 31.53 -0.10
C SER A 9 36.29 32.90 -0.53
N LEU A 10 35.06 32.96 -1.07
CA LEU A 10 34.22 34.16 -1.00
C LEU A 10 32.80 33.77 -1.43
N ILE A 11 31.97 33.36 -0.46
CA ILE A 11 30.50 33.46 -0.35
C ILE A 11 30.16 32.63 0.91
N VAL A 12 30.64 33.11 2.05
CA VAL A 12 30.15 32.77 3.39
C VAL A 12 30.07 34.12 4.10
N ALA A 13 28.98 34.86 3.86
CA ALA A 13 28.55 36.01 4.65
C ALA A 13 27.28 36.60 4.00
N THR A 14 26.12 36.00 4.25
CA THR A 14 24.81 36.68 4.24
C THR A 14 23.78 35.72 4.82
N SER A 15 23.91 35.48 6.12
CA SER A 15 22.84 34.96 6.96
C SER A 15 22.64 35.94 8.11
N VAL A 16 21.37 36.10 8.48
CA VAL A 16 20.83 36.77 9.67
C VAL A 16 20.66 38.31 9.55
N ILE A 17 19.40 38.74 9.39
CA ILE A 17 18.62 39.67 10.25
C ILE A 17 17.45 40.22 9.43
N SER A 18 16.21 39.81 9.74
CA SER A 18 15.02 40.68 9.80
C SER A 18 13.79 39.87 10.21
N VAL A 19 13.78 39.48 11.48
CA VAL A 19 12.55 39.20 12.23
C VAL A 19 11.88 40.55 12.50
N GLY A 20 10.60 40.66 12.13
CA GLY A 20 9.60 41.50 12.79
C GLY A 20 9.78 43.02 12.70
N ILE A 21 8.87 43.66 11.97
CA ILE A 21 8.07 44.84 12.35
C ILE A 21 7.40 45.29 11.05
N PHE A 22 6.08 45.18 10.94
CA PHE A 22 5.20 46.21 10.39
C PHE A 22 3.75 45.77 10.60
N ILE A 23 3.20 46.18 11.75
CA ILE A 23 1.76 46.28 11.95
C ILE A 23 1.37 47.73 11.61
N VAL A 24 0.21 47.86 10.95
CA VAL A 24 -0.61 49.07 10.79
C VAL A 24 -0.14 50.12 9.76
N SER A 25 -0.80 50.16 8.60
CA SER A 25 -1.59 51.34 8.21
C SER A 25 -2.52 51.02 7.05
N SER A 26 -3.81 50.97 7.38
CA SER A 26 -4.96 50.91 6.50
C SER A 26 -5.02 52.14 5.59
N ILE A 27 -5.15 51.97 4.27
CA ILE A 27 -5.93 52.89 3.42
C ILE A 27 -6.69 52.06 2.38
N MET A 28 -8.02 52.15 2.48
CA MET A 28 -8.99 51.63 1.54
C MET A 28 -8.70 52.12 0.11
N GLN A 29 -8.76 51.20 -0.85
CA GLN A 29 -9.32 51.49 -2.17
C GLN A 29 -10.14 50.29 -2.61
N ASN A 30 -11.47 50.49 -2.61
CA ASN A 30 -12.44 49.62 -3.24
C ASN A 30 -12.07 49.39 -4.70
N VAL A 31 -11.70 48.17 -5.03
CA VAL A 31 -11.96 47.60 -6.35
C VAL A 31 -12.71 46.32 -6.07
N GLN A 32 -13.98 46.28 -6.51
CA GLN A 32 -14.77 45.06 -6.61
C GLN A 32 -13.94 44.03 -7.38
N ALA A 33 -13.33 43.10 -6.65
CA ALA A 33 -12.91 41.82 -7.18
C ALA A 33 -14.10 40.89 -6.97
N ASP A 34 -14.58 40.31 -8.06
CA ASP A 34 -15.56 39.23 -8.02
C ASP A 34 -15.11 38.18 -7.00
N ASP A 35 -16.05 37.73 -6.16
CA ASP A 35 -15.92 36.53 -5.34
C ASP A 35 -15.76 35.32 -6.29
N GLU A 36 -14.56 35.14 -6.83
CA GLU A 36 -14.11 33.82 -7.24
C GLU A 36 -13.95 33.02 -5.96
N ASN A 37 -15.05 32.33 -5.64
CA ASN A 37 -15.19 31.27 -4.67
C ASN A 37 -13.95 30.35 -4.75
N ILE A 38 -12.94 30.66 -3.93
CA ILE A 38 -11.84 29.74 -3.67
C ILE A 38 -12.50 28.59 -2.91
N THR A 39 -12.97 27.61 -3.65
CA THR A 39 -13.30 26.30 -3.08
C THR A 39 -12.05 25.84 -2.35
N ASP A 40 -12.14 25.81 -1.02
CA ASP A 40 -11.23 25.05 -0.17
C ASP A 40 -10.96 23.72 -0.86
N ILE A 41 -9.71 23.48 -1.24
CA ILE A 41 -9.25 22.15 -1.62
C ILE A 41 -9.24 21.36 -0.30
N GLY A 42 -10.43 20.91 0.08
CA GLY A 42 -10.61 19.97 1.18
C GLY A 42 -9.77 18.75 0.90
N SER A 43 -9.06 18.29 1.94
CA SER A 43 -8.50 16.95 1.98
C SER A 43 -9.55 15.95 1.48
N ILE A 44 -9.24 15.24 0.39
CA ILE A 44 -10.15 14.29 -0.31
C ILE A 44 -10.46 13.05 0.56
N ASN A 45 -9.89 12.96 1.77
CA ASN A 45 -10.20 11.90 2.71
C ASN A 45 -11.40 12.31 3.57
N GLU A 46 -12.61 11.96 3.14
CA GLU A 46 -13.76 11.94 4.04
C GLU A 46 -13.39 11.14 5.31
N PRO A 47 -13.72 11.65 6.50
CA PRO A 47 -13.47 10.92 7.73
C PRO A 47 -14.18 9.57 7.68
N PRO A 48 -13.58 8.49 8.21
CA PRO A 48 -14.16 7.16 8.12
C PRO A 48 -15.55 7.14 8.75
N TYR A 49 -16.50 6.48 8.10
CA TYR A 49 -17.84 6.28 8.66
C TYR A 49 -17.72 5.58 10.02
N GLN A 50 -18.22 6.23 11.06
CA GLN A 50 -18.23 5.66 12.40
C GLN A 50 -19.29 4.58 12.47
N VAL A 51 -18.83 3.36 12.75
CA VAL A 51 -19.68 2.19 12.96
C VAL A 51 -20.54 2.42 14.21
N ASN A 52 -21.85 2.61 14.04
CA ASN A 52 -22.80 2.76 15.14
C ASN A 52 -23.60 1.47 15.31
N ILE A 53 -23.03 0.51 16.05
CA ILE A 53 -23.67 -0.80 16.29
C ILE A 53 -23.97 -0.93 17.78
N ASP A 54 -25.27 -1.10 18.10
CA ASP A 54 -25.74 -1.50 19.43
C ASP A 54 -25.15 -2.88 19.80
N GLU A 55 -24.85 -3.09 21.07
CA GLU A 55 -24.43 -4.39 21.62
C GLU A 55 -25.49 -5.48 21.38
N ASN A 56 -26.77 -5.10 21.21
CA ASN A 56 -27.89 -6.01 20.93
C ASN A 56 -28.23 -6.15 19.44
N ALA A 57 -27.45 -5.55 18.54
CA ALA A 57 -27.71 -5.63 17.10
C ALA A 57 -27.67 -7.08 16.61
N THR A 58 -28.61 -7.41 15.73
CA THR A 58 -28.62 -8.70 15.02
C THR A 58 -27.39 -8.83 14.12
N PRO A 59 -26.95 -10.06 13.77
CA PRO A 59 -25.83 -10.24 12.84
C PRO A 59 -26.03 -9.55 11.48
N SER A 60 -27.26 -9.46 10.98
CA SER A 60 -27.61 -8.75 9.75
C SER A 60 -27.48 -7.23 9.87
N GLU A 61 -27.88 -6.66 11.00
CA GLU A 61 -27.71 -5.22 11.27
C GLU A 61 -26.23 -4.88 11.44
N PHE A 62 -25.48 -5.75 12.13
CA PHE A 62 -24.03 -5.63 12.25
C PHE A 62 -23.36 -5.66 10.88
N GLU A 63 -23.69 -6.62 10.02
CA GLU A 63 -23.14 -6.72 8.67
C GLU A 63 -23.48 -5.49 7.81
N ALA A 64 -24.75 -5.07 7.80
CA ALA A 64 -25.20 -3.92 7.02
C ALA A 64 -24.50 -2.62 7.45
N GLU A 65 -24.30 -2.44 8.75
CA GLU A 65 -23.63 -1.25 9.29
C GLU A 65 -22.12 -1.28 9.04
N MET A 66 -21.46 -2.41 9.29
CA MET A 66 -20.03 -2.57 9.03
C MET A 66 -19.68 -2.32 7.56
N ARG A 67 -20.49 -2.83 6.63
CA ARG A 67 -20.27 -2.65 5.19
C ARG A 67 -20.29 -1.19 4.74
N LYS A 68 -20.93 -0.27 5.48
CA LYS A 68 -20.89 1.17 5.18
C LYS A 68 -19.53 1.80 5.44
N SER A 69 -18.76 1.26 6.41
CA SER A 69 -17.41 1.75 6.72
C SER A 69 -16.33 1.15 5.83
N LEU A 70 -16.55 -0.07 5.34
CA LEU A 70 -15.55 -0.83 4.60
C LEU A 70 -15.35 -0.25 3.20
N VAL A 71 -14.08 -0.15 2.80
CA VAL A 71 -13.73 0.29 1.44
C VAL A 71 -14.01 -0.83 0.45
N TYR A 72 -14.62 -0.46 -0.68
CA TYR A 72 -14.69 -1.27 -1.89
C TYR A 72 -14.61 -0.32 -3.11
N GLN A 73 -13.50 -0.38 -3.84
CA GLN A 73 -13.24 0.50 -4.97
C GLN A 73 -12.63 -0.28 -6.13
N LYS A 74 -13.17 -0.08 -7.33
CA LYS A 74 -12.53 -0.54 -8.57
C LYS A 74 -11.53 0.51 -9.07
N VAL A 75 -10.33 0.06 -9.39
CA VAL A 75 -9.24 0.89 -9.92
C VAL A 75 -9.43 1.03 -11.43
N GLU A 76 -9.64 2.26 -11.89
CA GLU A 76 -9.80 2.60 -13.29
C GLU A 76 -8.48 3.21 -13.83
N LYS A 77 -7.53 2.35 -14.20
CA LYS A 77 -6.28 2.77 -14.85
C LYS A 77 -6.06 2.03 -16.18
N PRO A 78 -5.28 2.63 -17.11
CA PRO A 78 -4.90 1.94 -18.33
C PRO A 78 -4.17 0.62 -18.03
N LYS A 79 -4.47 -0.42 -18.80
CA LYS A 79 -3.79 -1.72 -18.67
C LYS A 79 -2.31 -1.58 -18.99
N ILE A 80 -1.46 -1.99 -18.07
CA ILE A 80 -0.01 -2.02 -18.23
C ILE A 80 0.34 -3.22 -19.14
N PRO A 81 1.15 -3.03 -20.19
CA PRO A 81 1.63 -4.14 -21.00
C PRO A 81 2.55 -5.05 -20.17
N VAL A 82 2.45 -6.36 -20.40
CA VAL A 82 3.24 -7.37 -19.71
C VAL A 82 4.36 -7.90 -20.60
N SER A 83 5.50 -8.25 -20.01
CA SER A 83 6.62 -8.89 -20.70
C SER A 83 6.44 -10.40 -20.88
N ASP A 84 5.63 -11.02 -20.01
CA ASP A 84 5.30 -12.45 -20.02
C ASP A 84 3.76 -12.65 -19.99
N PRO A 85 3.17 -13.41 -20.93
CA PRO A 85 1.72 -13.66 -20.96
C PRO A 85 1.14 -14.27 -19.67
N ARG A 86 1.97 -14.95 -18.88
CA ARG A 86 1.56 -15.53 -17.58
C ARG A 86 1.15 -14.47 -16.55
N LEU A 87 1.50 -13.20 -16.79
CA LEU A 87 1.19 -12.06 -15.91
C LEU A 87 -0.13 -11.35 -16.27
N GLU A 88 -0.80 -11.73 -17.36
CA GLU A 88 -1.93 -10.95 -17.92
C GLU A 88 -3.12 -10.79 -16.96
N LYS A 89 -3.36 -11.78 -16.08
CA LYS A 89 -4.49 -11.80 -15.15
C LYS A 89 -4.27 -10.97 -13.88
N ILE A 90 -3.02 -10.58 -13.58
CA ILE A 90 -2.69 -9.92 -12.30
C ILE A 90 -3.50 -8.64 -12.13
N GLN A 91 -3.48 -7.76 -13.13
CA GLN A 91 -4.17 -6.46 -13.02
C GLN A 91 -5.68 -6.61 -12.81
N ASP A 92 -6.30 -7.63 -13.43
CA ASP A 92 -7.73 -7.89 -13.26
C ASP A 92 -8.03 -8.35 -11.83
N THR A 93 -7.23 -9.29 -11.29
CA THR A 93 -7.35 -9.78 -9.90
C THR A 93 -7.13 -8.66 -8.88
N PHE A 94 -6.19 -7.75 -9.12
CA PHE A 94 -5.86 -6.64 -8.22
C PHE A 94 -6.54 -5.32 -8.62
N SER A 95 -7.57 -5.37 -9.48
CA SER A 95 -8.33 -4.18 -9.88
C SER A 95 -9.28 -3.68 -8.81
N ILE A 96 -9.46 -4.44 -7.73
CA ILE A 96 -10.32 -4.06 -6.60
C ILE A 96 -9.44 -3.77 -5.39
N ILE A 97 -9.70 -2.62 -4.77
CA ILE A 97 -9.23 -2.24 -3.44
C ILE A 97 -10.39 -2.51 -2.48
N GLU A 98 -10.22 -3.46 -1.58
CA GLU A 98 -11.27 -3.81 -0.61
C GLU A 98 -10.75 -4.07 0.80
N GLN A 99 -11.57 -3.72 1.79
CA GLN A 99 -11.50 -4.26 3.14
C GLN A 99 -12.60 -5.34 3.27
N PRO A 100 -12.27 -6.64 3.24
CA PRO A 100 -13.28 -7.69 3.29
C PRO A 100 -14.11 -7.63 4.58
N PHE A 101 -15.38 -8.01 4.49
CA PHE A 101 -16.20 -8.20 5.69
C PHE A 101 -15.92 -9.57 6.32
N GLU A 102 -15.79 -9.62 7.64
CA GLU A 102 -15.67 -10.83 8.45
C GLU A 102 -16.89 -10.95 9.37
N LYS A 103 -17.64 -12.06 9.20
CA LYS A 103 -18.77 -12.36 10.08
C LYS A 103 -18.30 -12.64 11.51
N PRO A 104 -19.02 -12.15 12.53
CA PRO A 104 -18.73 -12.52 13.92
C PRO A 104 -18.73 -14.04 14.11
N ALA A 105 -17.88 -14.55 15.00
CA ALA A 105 -17.92 -15.97 15.34
C ALA A 105 -19.20 -16.30 16.11
N GLU A 106 -19.81 -17.45 15.82
CA GLU A 106 -21.06 -17.89 16.48
C GLU A 106 -20.89 -18.15 17.99
N GLN A 107 -19.66 -18.44 18.44
CA GLN A 107 -19.33 -18.66 19.85
C GLN A 107 -18.10 -17.85 20.24
N PRO A 108 -18.23 -16.84 21.12
CA PRO A 108 -17.09 -16.03 21.51
C PRO A 108 -16.12 -16.81 22.41
N ARG A 109 -14.82 -16.69 22.13
CA ARG A 109 -13.73 -17.13 23.00
C ARG A 109 -13.56 -16.10 24.12
N LYS A 110 -13.49 -16.59 25.36
CA LYS A 110 -13.37 -15.74 26.55
C LYS A 110 -12.17 -14.79 26.43
N GLY A 111 -12.43 -13.48 26.48
CA GLY A 111 -11.40 -12.43 26.54
C GLY A 111 -10.80 -11.99 25.20
N ARG A 112 -11.39 -12.36 24.06
CA ARG A 112 -11.04 -11.78 22.74
C ARG A 112 -12.28 -11.15 22.09
N PRO A 113 -12.12 -10.05 21.35
CA PRO A 113 -13.16 -9.59 20.44
C PRO A 113 -13.26 -10.60 19.28
N ASP A 114 -14.32 -11.42 19.25
CA ASP A 114 -14.60 -12.36 18.15
C ASP A 114 -15.41 -11.73 17.02
N LYS A 115 -15.12 -10.46 16.74
CA LYS A 115 -15.65 -9.72 15.60
C LYS A 115 -14.60 -8.79 15.05
N MET A 116 -14.67 -8.51 13.75
CA MET A 116 -13.88 -7.44 13.16
C MET A 116 -14.28 -6.07 13.75
N SER A 117 -13.38 -5.11 13.68
CA SER A 117 -13.61 -3.72 14.08
C SER A 117 -12.96 -2.76 13.10
N ILE A 118 -13.40 -1.50 13.11
CA ILE A 118 -12.81 -0.41 12.33
C ILE A 118 -12.20 0.59 13.29
N ASP A 119 -10.96 1.00 13.03
CA ASP A 119 -10.35 2.11 13.74
C ASP A 119 -11.08 3.42 13.34
N PRO A 120 -11.69 4.14 14.29
CA PRO A 120 -12.49 5.32 13.97
C PRO A 120 -11.64 6.53 13.53
N PHE A 121 -10.32 6.50 13.72
CA PHE A 121 -9.43 7.59 13.32
C PHE A 121 -8.76 7.31 11.98
N THR A 122 -8.29 6.07 11.76
CA THR A 122 -7.57 5.70 10.53
C THR A 122 -8.46 5.04 9.48
N GLY A 123 -9.58 4.46 9.90
CA GLY A 123 -10.44 3.63 9.05
C GLY A 123 -9.85 2.23 8.78
N ASP A 124 -8.84 1.80 9.54
CA ASP A 124 -8.25 0.47 9.39
C ASP A 124 -9.19 -0.62 9.91
N ALA A 125 -9.38 -1.67 9.10
CA ALA A 125 -10.13 -2.85 9.47
C ALA A 125 -9.23 -3.84 10.23
N LYS A 126 -9.61 -4.16 11.47
CA LYS A 126 -8.92 -5.10 12.36
C LYS A 126 -9.75 -6.39 12.44
N TYR A 127 -9.17 -7.51 12.02
CA TYR A 127 -9.82 -8.82 11.90
C TYR A 127 -9.56 -9.71 13.11
N THR A 128 -10.36 -10.75 13.30
CA THR A 128 -10.25 -11.62 14.49
C THR A 128 -8.96 -12.46 14.50
N ASN A 129 -8.41 -12.75 13.32
CA ASN A 129 -7.09 -13.38 13.17
C ASN A 129 -5.92 -12.41 13.42
N GLY A 130 -6.21 -11.16 13.78
CA GLY A 130 -5.25 -10.12 14.14
C GLY A 130 -4.61 -9.39 12.96
N ILE A 131 -5.01 -9.73 11.73
CA ILE A 131 -4.63 -8.99 10.53
C ILE A 131 -5.26 -7.59 10.59
N VAL A 132 -4.55 -6.59 10.08
CA VAL A 132 -5.07 -5.22 9.93
C VAL A 132 -4.92 -4.80 8.48
N ILE A 133 -6.00 -4.31 7.87
CA ILE A 133 -6.03 -3.85 6.47
C ILE A 133 -6.47 -2.38 6.45
N ASN A 134 -5.65 -1.53 5.83
CA ASN A 134 -5.95 -0.11 5.71
C ASN A 134 -6.99 0.18 4.63
N ARG A 135 -7.41 1.45 4.53
CA ARG A 135 -8.38 1.91 3.52
C ARG A 135 -7.90 1.73 2.08
N GLU A 136 -6.60 1.58 1.88
CA GLU A 136 -5.99 1.33 0.57
C GLU A 136 -5.93 -0.16 0.23
N GLY A 137 -6.62 -1.02 0.99
CA GLY A 137 -6.69 -2.46 0.77
C GLY A 137 -5.33 -3.14 0.92
N ARG A 138 -4.47 -2.66 1.82
CA ARG A 138 -3.14 -3.21 2.12
C ARG A 138 -3.05 -3.69 3.54
N ALA A 139 -2.45 -4.86 3.75
CA ALA A 139 -2.24 -5.42 5.08
C ALA A 139 -1.13 -4.65 5.82
N THR A 140 -1.49 -3.84 6.83
CA THR A 140 -0.52 -3.09 7.65
C THR A 140 0.02 -3.89 8.83
N LYS A 141 -0.64 -5.00 9.17
CA LYS A 141 -0.18 -5.94 10.19
C LYS A 141 -0.60 -7.36 9.82
N ILE A 142 0.37 -8.27 9.84
CA ILE A 142 0.17 -9.71 9.63
C ILE A 142 0.83 -10.44 10.80
N PRO A 143 0.07 -10.88 11.83
CA PRO A 143 0.65 -11.63 12.95
C PRO A 143 1.28 -12.94 12.49
N GLU A 144 2.35 -13.36 13.17
CA GLU A 144 2.95 -14.67 12.94
C GLU A 144 1.92 -15.79 13.21
N GLY A 145 1.80 -16.73 12.26
CA GLY A 145 0.83 -17.83 12.34
C GLY A 145 -0.62 -17.44 12.05
N ALA A 146 -0.89 -16.21 11.59
CA ALA A 146 -2.22 -15.84 11.11
C ALA A 146 -2.61 -16.73 9.91
N SER A 147 -3.86 -17.19 9.90
CA SER A 147 -4.46 -17.90 8.76
C SER A 147 -5.44 -16.94 8.09
N PRO A 148 -5.04 -16.30 6.97
CA PRO A 148 -5.88 -15.33 6.29
C PRO A 148 -7.07 -16.01 5.60
N PHE A 149 -8.24 -15.35 5.66
CA PHE A 149 -9.39 -15.74 4.86
C PHE A 149 -9.19 -15.31 3.39
N ARG A 150 -9.92 -15.94 2.47
CA ARG A 150 -9.77 -15.70 1.02
C ARG A 150 -9.80 -14.21 0.62
N GLY A 151 -10.72 -13.42 1.18
CA GLY A 151 -10.80 -11.98 0.90
C GLY A 151 -9.62 -11.14 1.43
N GLN A 152 -8.86 -11.67 2.39
CA GLN A 152 -7.69 -10.99 2.97
C GLN A 152 -6.41 -11.25 2.15
N ILE A 153 -6.43 -12.21 1.22
CA ILE A 153 -5.23 -12.64 0.49
C ILE A 153 -4.72 -11.54 -0.45
N ALA A 154 -5.59 -10.88 -1.20
CA ALA A 154 -5.16 -9.82 -2.11
C ALA A 154 -4.49 -8.64 -1.37
N PRO A 155 -5.04 -8.12 -0.25
CA PRO A 155 -4.35 -7.14 0.58
C PRO A 155 -2.98 -7.54 1.11
N ILE A 156 -2.79 -8.83 1.43
CA ILE A 156 -1.51 -9.38 1.86
C ILE A 156 -0.52 -9.44 0.70
N VAL A 157 -0.97 -9.93 -0.46
CA VAL A 157 -0.13 -10.04 -1.67
C VAL A 157 0.38 -8.68 -2.12
N ARG A 158 -0.43 -7.61 -2.04
CA ARG A 158 0.02 -6.24 -2.33
C ARG A 158 1.26 -5.84 -1.54
N VAL A 159 1.23 -6.07 -0.24
CA VAL A 159 2.34 -5.69 0.66
C VAL A 159 3.53 -6.62 0.50
N MET A 160 3.29 -7.94 0.42
CA MET A 160 4.38 -8.90 0.22
C MET A 160 5.12 -8.70 -1.09
N THR A 161 4.42 -8.41 -2.19
CA THR A 161 5.08 -8.15 -3.49
C THR A 161 5.90 -6.87 -3.45
N GLU A 162 5.42 -5.83 -2.77
CA GLU A 162 6.15 -4.59 -2.56
C GLU A 162 7.41 -4.81 -1.70
N GLU A 163 7.30 -5.53 -0.58
CA GLU A 163 8.43 -5.87 0.29
C GLU A 163 9.51 -6.67 -0.46
N ILE A 164 9.10 -7.70 -1.21
CA ILE A 164 10.04 -8.52 -1.99
C ILE A 164 10.69 -7.68 -3.09
N ALA A 165 9.93 -6.83 -3.78
CA ALA A 165 10.48 -5.90 -4.76
C ALA A 165 11.49 -4.94 -4.12
N GLU A 166 11.22 -4.40 -2.94
CA GLU A 166 12.18 -3.53 -2.24
C GLU A 166 13.46 -4.27 -1.87
N MET A 167 13.36 -5.54 -1.45
CA MET A 167 14.54 -6.38 -1.19
C MET A 167 15.43 -6.52 -2.44
N THR A 168 14.83 -6.67 -3.62
CA THR A 168 15.60 -6.85 -4.88
C THR A 168 16.39 -5.62 -5.32
N LYS A 169 16.10 -4.43 -4.76
CA LYS A 169 16.88 -3.21 -5.04
C LYS A 169 18.23 -3.19 -4.32
N ARG A 170 18.43 -4.08 -3.33
CA ARG A 170 19.68 -4.17 -2.57
C ARG A 170 20.75 -4.90 -3.39
N PRO A 171 22.05 -4.60 -3.16
CA PRO A 171 23.13 -5.32 -3.83
C PRO A 171 23.05 -6.83 -3.58
N TYR A 172 23.30 -7.62 -4.62
CA TYR A 172 23.30 -9.09 -4.52
C TYR A 172 24.22 -9.59 -3.38
N SER A 173 23.64 -10.44 -2.54
CA SER A 173 24.35 -11.35 -1.64
C SER A 173 23.61 -12.69 -1.61
N THR A 174 24.32 -13.76 -1.27
CA THR A 174 23.71 -15.09 -1.14
C THR A 174 22.61 -15.11 -0.08
N GLU A 175 22.83 -14.42 1.05
CA GLU A 175 21.84 -14.29 2.13
C GLU A 175 20.56 -13.59 1.64
N LEU A 176 20.70 -12.46 0.93
CA LEU A 176 19.57 -11.74 0.35
C LEU A 176 18.79 -12.62 -0.63
N ALA A 177 19.48 -13.37 -1.48
CA ALA A 177 18.83 -14.28 -2.44
C ALA A 177 18.00 -15.37 -1.73
N PHE A 178 18.53 -15.94 -0.63
CA PHE A 178 17.78 -16.89 0.19
C PHE A 178 16.57 -16.28 0.90
N ASP A 179 16.70 -15.06 1.42
CA ASP A 179 15.58 -14.35 2.05
C ASP A 179 14.46 -14.06 1.05
N ILE A 180 14.82 -13.59 -0.15
CA ILE A 180 13.85 -13.35 -1.23
C ILE A 180 13.19 -14.67 -1.65
N MET A 181 13.97 -15.76 -1.79
CA MET A 181 13.42 -17.08 -2.11
C MET A 181 12.41 -17.56 -1.07
N LYS A 182 12.70 -17.37 0.23
CA LYS A 182 11.79 -17.72 1.33
C LYS A 182 10.48 -16.94 1.24
N ARG A 183 10.55 -15.62 1.06
CA ARG A 183 9.36 -14.75 0.92
C ARG A 183 8.57 -15.04 -0.36
N THR A 184 9.26 -15.32 -1.45
CA THR A 184 8.64 -15.69 -2.74
C THR A 184 7.92 -17.04 -2.64
N THR A 185 8.44 -17.99 -1.86
CA THR A 185 7.77 -19.27 -1.58
C THR A 185 6.48 -19.08 -0.77
N GLU A 186 6.46 -18.12 0.14
CA GLU A 186 5.23 -17.75 0.86
C GLU A 186 4.22 -17.09 -0.10
N LEU A 187 4.69 -16.17 -0.95
CA LEU A 187 3.87 -15.49 -1.96
C LEU A 187 3.20 -16.48 -2.94
N GLN A 188 3.91 -17.54 -3.34
CA GLN A 188 3.37 -18.60 -4.20
C GLN A 188 2.07 -19.20 -3.65
N LYS A 189 1.99 -19.44 -2.33
CA LYS A 189 0.80 -20.01 -1.70
C LYS A 189 -0.40 -19.08 -1.85
N TYR A 190 -0.19 -17.79 -1.72
CA TYR A 190 -1.24 -16.78 -1.83
C TYR A 190 -1.65 -16.52 -3.28
N MET A 191 -0.72 -16.53 -4.23
CA MET A 191 -1.04 -16.45 -5.66
C MET A 191 -1.89 -17.64 -6.12
N ASP A 192 -1.59 -18.84 -5.65
CA ASP A 192 -2.39 -20.04 -5.93
C ASP A 192 -3.81 -19.93 -5.37
N MET A 193 -3.97 -19.43 -4.13
CA MET A 193 -5.28 -19.16 -3.52
C MET A 193 -6.09 -18.07 -4.23
N LEU A 194 -5.42 -17.18 -4.99
CA LEU A 194 -6.05 -16.18 -5.85
C LEU A 194 -6.32 -16.67 -7.28
N GLU A 195 -6.16 -17.98 -7.54
CA GLU A 195 -6.36 -18.58 -8.85
C GLU A 195 -5.43 -17.99 -9.93
N LEU A 196 -4.18 -17.70 -9.54
CA LEU A 196 -3.10 -17.25 -10.42
C LEU A 196 -1.99 -18.31 -10.57
N PRO A 197 -2.29 -19.56 -10.98
CA PRO A 197 -1.32 -20.65 -11.03
C PRO A 197 -0.18 -20.39 -12.03
N GLU A 198 -0.43 -19.63 -13.11
CA GLU A 198 0.60 -19.27 -14.07
C GLU A 198 1.67 -18.33 -13.43
N VAL A 199 1.23 -17.41 -12.57
CA VAL A 199 2.11 -16.55 -11.77
C VAL A 199 2.85 -17.39 -10.74
N THR A 200 2.19 -18.35 -10.10
CA THR A 200 2.84 -19.31 -9.19
C THR A 200 3.97 -20.06 -9.89
N GLY A 201 3.77 -20.54 -11.12
CA GLY A 201 4.82 -21.19 -11.92
C GLY A 201 6.01 -20.27 -12.18
N LEU A 202 5.75 -19.01 -12.54
CA LEU A 202 6.80 -18.00 -12.72
C LEU A 202 7.58 -17.71 -11.43
N LEU A 203 6.91 -17.66 -10.27
CA LEU A 203 7.57 -17.47 -8.97
C LEU A 203 8.46 -18.67 -8.60
N ILE A 204 8.12 -19.90 -9.04
CA ILE A 204 8.97 -21.09 -8.87
C ILE A 204 10.23 -20.98 -9.74
N GLU A 205 10.09 -20.50 -10.97
CA GLU A 205 11.23 -20.23 -11.86
C GLU A 205 12.15 -19.15 -11.26
N ILE A 206 11.57 -18.06 -10.73
CA ILE A 206 12.31 -17.00 -10.01
C ILE A 206 13.14 -17.61 -8.86
N ASN A 207 12.54 -18.46 -8.02
CA ASN A 207 13.25 -19.12 -6.92
C ASN A 207 14.43 -19.98 -7.40
N THR A 208 14.30 -20.61 -8.57
CA THR A 208 15.36 -21.42 -9.16
C THR A 208 16.52 -20.55 -9.64
N TYR A 209 16.24 -19.35 -10.17
CA TYR A 209 17.27 -18.49 -10.75
C TYR A 209 17.94 -17.56 -9.74
N ILE A 210 17.23 -17.12 -8.71
CA ILE A 210 17.71 -16.04 -7.84
C ILE A 210 18.98 -16.40 -7.04
N THR A 211 19.22 -17.70 -6.83
CA THR A 211 20.40 -18.21 -6.11
C THR A 211 21.56 -18.60 -7.04
N ASN A 212 21.38 -18.57 -8.36
CA ASN A 212 22.38 -19.00 -9.36
C ASN A 212 23.43 -17.92 -9.70
N GLY A 213 23.65 -16.96 -8.82
CA GLY A 213 24.61 -15.87 -8.98
C GLY A 213 24.02 -14.57 -9.54
N LYS A 214 24.87 -13.53 -9.60
CA LYS A 214 24.46 -12.13 -9.82
C LYS A 214 23.64 -11.89 -11.09
N GLY A 215 24.07 -12.42 -12.24
CA GLY A 215 23.34 -12.20 -13.51
C GLY A 215 21.94 -12.82 -13.53
N SER A 216 21.73 -13.92 -12.80
CA SER A 216 20.42 -14.57 -12.65
C SER A 216 19.56 -13.84 -11.63
N PHE A 217 20.18 -13.26 -10.58
CA PHE A 217 19.52 -12.37 -9.64
C PHE A 217 18.92 -11.15 -10.32
N ASP A 218 19.65 -10.46 -11.20
CA ASP A 218 19.14 -9.26 -11.88
C ASP A 218 17.91 -9.55 -12.74
N LYS A 219 17.86 -10.74 -13.39
CA LYS A 219 16.69 -11.20 -14.14
C LYS A 219 15.50 -11.49 -13.22
N ALA A 220 15.73 -12.21 -12.12
CA ALA A 220 14.70 -12.49 -11.12
C ALA A 220 14.15 -11.19 -10.52
N ALA A 221 15.03 -10.24 -10.20
CA ALA A 221 14.69 -8.92 -9.69
C ALA A 221 13.78 -8.17 -10.68
N ALA A 222 14.14 -8.11 -11.97
CA ALA A 222 13.32 -7.45 -12.99
C ALA A 222 11.90 -8.04 -13.06
N MET A 223 11.77 -9.37 -12.99
CA MET A 223 10.46 -10.04 -13.01
C MET A 223 9.66 -9.76 -11.73
N ILE A 224 10.29 -9.76 -10.56
CA ILE A 224 9.65 -9.38 -9.29
C ILE A 224 9.16 -7.92 -9.35
N GLN A 225 9.97 -7.00 -9.90
CA GLN A 225 9.59 -5.60 -10.05
C GLN A 225 8.36 -5.46 -10.96
N GLU A 226 8.29 -6.22 -12.04
CA GLU A 226 7.12 -6.23 -12.92
C GLU A 226 5.89 -6.78 -12.22
N ILE A 227 5.99 -7.90 -11.51
CA ILE A 227 4.88 -8.45 -10.71
C ILE A 227 4.39 -7.40 -9.71
N ASN A 228 5.29 -6.75 -8.98
CA ASN A 228 4.92 -5.67 -8.06
C ASN A 228 4.24 -4.50 -8.76
N LYS A 229 4.75 -4.07 -9.92
CA LYS A 229 4.14 -3.01 -10.74
C LYS A 229 2.70 -3.37 -11.13
N LEU A 230 2.44 -4.62 -11.49
CA LEU A 230 1.12 -5.10 -11.90
C LEU A 230 0.17 -5.30 -10.72
N VAL A 231 0.66 -5.75 -9.57
CA VAL A 231 -0.13 -5.91 -8.34
C VAL A 231 -0.49 -4.56 -7.72
N ASN A 232 0.48 -3.64 -7.63
CA ASN A 232 0.35 -2.33 -7.01
C ASN A 232 0.14 -1.19 -8.03
N PHE A 233 -0.47 -1.49 -9.18
CA PHE A 233 -0.68 -0.51 -10.24
C PHE A 233 -1.55 0.68 -9.81
N ASP A 234 -2.38 0.51 -8.78
CA ASP A 234 -3.17 1.56 -8.15
C ASP A 234 -2.30 2.70 -7.55
N LYS A 235 -1.02 2.44 -7.26
CA LYS A 235 -0.07 3.43 -6.74
C LYS A 235 0.82 4.09 -7.79
N LEU A 236 0.79 3.63 -9.04
CA LEU A 236 1.58 4.26 -10.10
C LEU A 236 0.96 5.60 -10.49
N GLU A 237 1.73 6.68 -10.40
CA GLU A 237 1.30 7.97 -10.95
C GLU A 237 1.08 7.82 -12.46
N GLN A 238 0.02 8.45 -12.98
CA GLN A 238 -0.12 8.57 -14.43
C GLN A 238 0.95 9.56 -14.89
N GLU A 239 1.96 9.08 -15.62
CA GLU A 239 2.84 9.96 -16.39
C GLU A 239 1.93 10.78 -17.33
N LYS A 240 1.80 12.08 -17.05
CA LYS A 240 1.04 13.04 -17.88
C LYS A 240 1.93 13.65 -18.93
#